data_AF-A0A920L2G6-F1
#
_entry.id   AF-A0A920L2G6-F1
#
_cell.length_a   1.000
_cell.length_b   1.000
_cell.length_c   1.000
_cell.angle_alpha   90.00
_cell.angle_beta   90.00
_cell.angle_gamma   90.00
#
_symmetry.space_group_name_H-M   'P 1'
#
loop_
_entity.id
_entity.type
_entity.pdbx_description
1 polymer ?
#
loop_
_entity_poly.entity_id
_entity_poly.type
_entity_poly.pdbx_seq_one_letter_code
_entity_poly.pdbx_strand_id
1 'polypeptide(L)'
;METTGQKIRIRYITFLFIFFISSCFNSNEPRGAYWNGQANFMHVTKESMTMTYSVDITGQKVFLEGFYEVIKKNTDKVIFRIKVEELEFGNREDGRNFCRVWGSINNTEIQSYLFALDCLPIE
;
A
#
# COMPACT_ATOMS: atom_id res chain seq x y z
N MET A 1 -27.49 -7.83 -64.56
CA MET A 1 -26.66 -9.04 -64.72
C MET A 1 -25.36 -8.61 -65.37
N GLU A 2 -24.23 -9.22 -64.98
CA GLU A 2 -22.82 -8.84 -65.23
C GLU A 2 -22.27 -7.73 -64.31
N THR A 3 -21.59 -8.02 -63.20
CA THR A 3 -20.26 -8.65 -62.92
C THR A 3 -19.13 -7.62 -62.74
N THR A 4 -18.72 -7.51 -61.47
CA THR A 4 -17.32 -7.60 -61.01
C THR A 4 -16.40 -6.39 -61.20
N GLY A 5 -15.69 -6.03 -60.12
CA GLY A 5 -14.25 -5.75 -60.24
C GLY A 5 -13.75 -4.44 -59.67
N GLN A 6 -13.35 -4.49 -58.40
CA GLN A 6 -12.44 -3.58 -57.70
C GLN A 6 -11.45 -2.81 -58.59
N LYS A 7 -11.42 -1.47 -58.45
CA LYS A 7 -10.19 -0.68 -58.50
C LYS A 7 -10.22 0.44 -57.45
N ILE A 8 -9.61 0.12 -56.32
CA ILE A 8 -8.73 0.99 -55.52
C ILE A 8 -9.30 2.37 -55.17
N ARG A 9 -9.89 2.48 -53.98
CA ARG A 9 -9.67 3.61 -53.08
C ARG A 9 -9.24 3.09 -51.72
N ILE A 10 -8.06 2.48 -51.72
CA ILE A 10 -7.25 2.22 -50.53
C ILE A 10 -6.83 3.60 -50.00
N ARG A 11 -7.66 4.22 -49.14
CA ARG A 11 -7.27 5.50 -48.52
C ARG A 11 -7.75 5.71 -47.08
N TYR A 12 -8.46 4.77 -46.46
CA TYR A 12 -9.04 5.00 -45.12
C TYR A 12 -9.08 3.76 -44.21
N ILE A 13 -8.20 2.77 -44.38
CA ILE A 13 -8.18 1.58 -43.48
C ILE A 13 -6.93 1.53 -42.59
N THR A 14 -5.98 2.45 -42.74
CA THR A 14 -4.72 2.42 -41.97
C THR A 14 -4.69 3.42 -40.80
N PHE A 15 -5.79 3.59 -40.07
CA PHE A 15 -5.81 4.52 -38.92
C PHE A 15 -6.50 4.01 -37.64
N LEU A 16 -6.80 2.71 -37.55
CA LEU A 16 -7.52 2.14 -36.40
C LEU A 16 -6.83 0.88 -35.84
N PHE A 17 -5.50 0.87 -35.83
CA PHE A 17 -4.71 -0.25 -35.28
C PHE A 17 -3.66 0.17 -34.24
N ILE A 18 -3.86 1.31 -33.57
CA ILE A 18 -2.94 1.80 -32.51
C ILE A 18 -3.73 2.18 -31.24
N PHE A 19 -4.63 1.30 -30.78
CA PHE A 19 -5.36 1.55 -29.52
C PHE A 19 -5.27 0.41 -28.50
N PHE A 20 -4.37 -0.55 -28.70
CA PHE A 20 -4.06 -1.59 -27.71
C PHE A 20 -2.56 -1.59 -27.37
N ILE A 21 -2.05 -0.44 -26.95
CA ILE A 21 -0.89 -0.44 -26.04
C ILE A 21 -1.47 -0.67 -24.64
N SER A 22 -1.64 -1.94 -24.28
CA SER A 22 -1.79 -2.35 -22.89
C SER A 22 -0.49 -1.96 -22.16
N SER A 23 -0.48 -0.79 -21.52
CA SER A 23 0.54 -0.48 -20.53
C SER A 23 0.35 -1.43 -19.36
N CYS A 24 1.08 -2.54 -19.37
CA CYS A 24 1.37 -3.26 -18.14
C CYS A 24 2.36 -2.37 -17.39
N PHE A 25 1.84 -1.43 -16.60
CA PHE A 25 2.68 -0.66 -15.68
C PHE A 25 3.09 -1.68 -14.62
N ASN A 26 4.31 -2.23 -14.74
CA ASN A 26 4.98 -2.87 -13.61
C ASN A 26 5.32 -1.75 -12.62
N SER A 27 4.31 -1.20 -11.94
CA SER A 27 4.55 -0.67 -10.61
C SER A 27 4.87 -1.91 -9.79
N ASN A 28 6.14 -2.11 -9.43
CA ASN A 28 6.47 -3.04 -8.38
C ASN A 28 5.73 -2.54 -7.14
N GLU A 29 4.59 -3.17 -6.83
CA GLU A 29 3.87 -2.84 -5.61
C GLU A 29 4.81 -3.08 -4.43
N PRO A 30 4.97 -2.11 -3.51
CA PRO A 30 5.85 -2.27 -2.37
C PRO A 30 5.49 -3.54 -1.60
N ARG A 31 6.46 -4.45 -1.41
CA ARG A 31 6.26 -5.66 -0.61
C ARG A 31 6.45 -5.41 0.88
N GLY A 32 6.99 -4.26 1.24
CA GLY A 32 7.25 -3.87 2.62
C GLY A 32 7.42 -2.36 2.79
N ALA A 33 7.59 -1.97 4.04
CA ALA A 33 7.87 -0.60 4.44
C ALA A 33 8.91 -0.60 5.55
N TYR A 34 9.79 0.40 5.57
CA TYR A 34 10.67 0.67 6.68
C TYR A 34 10.64 2.16 7.02
N TRP A 35 10.98 2.51 8.25
CA TRP A 35 10.95 3.90 8.70
C TRP A 35 12.06 4.19 9.70
N ASN A 36 12.48 5.46 9.74
CA ASN A 36 13.45 5.95 10.72
C ASN A 36 12.79 6.87 11.78
N GLY A 37 11.58 7.35 11.48
CA GLY A 37 10.86 8.28 12.33
C GLY A 37 10.07 7.60 13.45
N GLN A 38 9.24 8.38 14.13
CA GLN A 38 8.36 7.87 15.17
C GLN A 38 7.18 7.09 14.56
N ALA A 39 6.68 6.10 15.29
CA ALA A 39 5.47 5.38 14.96
C ALA A 39 4.43 5.48 16.08
N ASN A 40 3.16 5.56 15.67
CA ASN A 40 1.99 5.50 16.55
C ASN A 40 1.08 4.37 16.07
N PHE A 41 0.27 3.81 16.96
CA PHE A 41 -0.69 2.77 16.63
C PHE A 41 -2.11 3.27 16.80
N MET A 42 -2.92 3.19 15.76
CA MET A 42 -4.35 3.49 15.81
C MET A 42 -5.14 2.19 15.85
N HIS A 43 -5.79 1.94 16.98
CA HIS A 43 -6.73 0.84 17.12
C HIS A 43 -8.15 1.31 16.76
N VAL A 44 -8.71 0.76 15.68
CA VAL A 44 -10.03 1.15 15.16
C VAL A 44 -11.03 0.04 15.41
N THR A 45 -12.06 0.32 16.19
CA THR A 45 -13.20 -0.58 16.43
C THR A 45 -14.48 0.06 15.92
N LYS A 46 -15.59 -0.69 15.94
CA LYS A 46 -16.92 -0.11 15.63
C LYS A 46 -17.33 1.01 16.60
N GLU A 47 -16.82 0.96 17.82
CA GLU A 47 -17.24 1.83 18.93
C GLU A 47 -16.26 2.98 19.19
N SER A 48 -14.99 2.82 18.82
CA SER A 48 -13.94 3.77 19.17
C SER A 48 -12.74 3.74 18.23
N MET A 49 -12.03 4.87 18.17
CA MET A 49 -10.70 5.00 17.57
C MET A 49 -9.74 5.45 18.67
N THR A 50 -8.81 4.57 19.05
CA THR A 50 -7.87 4.82 20.15
C THR A 50 -6.43 4.84 19.63
N MET A 51 -5.76 5.98 19.80
CA MET A 51 -4.35 6.12 19.44
C MET A 51 -3.45 5.79 20.63
N THR A 52 -2.50 4.87 20.42
CA THR A 52 -1.34 4.67 21.29
C THR A 52 -0.14 5.37 20.68
N TYR A 53 0.35 6.40 21.36
CA TYR A 53 1.52 7.16 20.92
C TYR A 53 2.81 6.43 21.24
N SER A 54 3.82 6.61 20.38
CA SER A 54 5.17 6.07 20.57
C SER A 54 5.17 4.56 20.78
N VAL A 55 5.04 3.83 19.68
CA VAL A 55 5.18 2.38 19.63
C VAL A 55 6.41 1.98 18.83
N ASP A 56 6.91 0.78 19.08
CA ASP A 56 8.02 0.17 18.36
C ASP A 56 7.55 -1.13 17.69
N ILE A 57 8.12 -1.40 16.51
CA ILE A 57 8.13 -2.71 15.86
C ILE A 57 9.60 -3.09 15.68
N THR A 58 9.94 -4.33 15.98
CA THR A 58 11.32 -4.83 15.87
C THR A 58 11.89 -4.58 14.46
N GLY A 59 13.04 -3.90 14.41
CA GLY A 59 13.73 -3.59 13.16
C GLY A 59 13.11 -2.46 12.34
N GLN A 60 12.05 -1.81 12.82
CA GLN A 60 11.40 -0.65 12.17
C GLN A 60 11.06 -0.89 10.70
N LYS A 61 10.66 -2.12 10.40
CA LYS A 61 10.29 -2.56 9.05
C LYS A 61 9.24 -3.66 9.12
N VAL A 62 8.42 -3.71 8.08
CA VAL A 62 7.37 -4.70 7.91
C VAL A 62 7.29 -5.16 6.45
N PHE A 63 6.70 -6.33 6.25
CA PHE A 63 6.37 -6.89 4.94
C PHE A 63 4.91 -7.31 4.91
N LEU A 64 4.29 -7.24 3.73
CA LEU A 64 2.94 -7.77 3.49
C LEU A 64 2.85 -9.24 3.94
N GLU A 65 1.70 -9.62 4.48
CA GLU A 65 1.40 -10.92 5.10
C GLU A 65 2.26 -11.27 6.33
N GLY A 66 3.19 -10.40 6.74
CA GLY A 66 4.01 -10.58 7.93
C GLY A 66 3.25 -10.29 9.22
N PHE A 67 3.68 -10.92 10.31
CA PHE A 67 3.13 -10.70 11.64
C PHE A 67 4.13 -9.99 12.53
N TYR A 68 3.72 -8.88 13.13
CA TYR A 68 4.59 -8.02 13.92
C TYR A 68 3.98 -7.70 15.28
N GLU A 69 4.81 -7.68 16.31
CA GLU A 69 4.42 -7.19 17.62
C GLU A 69 4.51 -5.67 17.64
N VAL A 70 3.42 -5.03 18.06
CA VAL A 70 3.37 -3.61 18.36
C VAL A 70 3.70 -3.47 19.84
N ILE A 71 4.85 -2.88 20.13
CA ILE A 71 5.41 -2.78 21.48
C ILE A 71 5.27 -1.33 21.94
N LYS A 72 4.88 -1.10 23.20
CA LYS A 72 4.92 0.24 23.77
C LYS A 72 6.38 0.69 23.91
N LYS A 73 6.73 1.86 23.37
CA LYS A 73 8.11 2.35 23.32
C LYS A 73 8.78 2.38 24.69
N ASN A 74 10.06 2.01 24.72
CA ASN A 74 10.90 1.89 25.93
C ASN A 74 10.35 0.89 26.97
N THR A 75 9.59 -0.10 26.53
CA THR A 75 9.08 -1.19 27.39
C THR A 75 9.10 -2.50 26.61
N ASP A 76 8.96 -3.62 27.31
CA ASP A 76 8.78 -4.94 26.69
C ASP A 76 7.29 -5.30 26.53
N LYS A 77 6.38 -4.33 26.70
CA LYS A 77 4.95 -4.58 26.68
C LYS A 77 4.42 -4.60 25.24
N VAL A 78 4.11 -5.80 24.75
CA VAL A 78 3.30 -5.99 23.53
C VAL A 78 1.87 -5.54 23.79
N ILE A 79 1.35 -4.63 22.97
CA ILE A 79 -0.04 -4.16 23.05
C ILE A 79 -0.95 -4.88 22.05
N PHE A 80 -0.42 -5.20 20.87
CA PHE A 80 -1.10 -5.91 19.80
C PHE A 80 -0.10 -6.68 18.96
N ARG A 81 -0.58 -7.70 18.25
CA ARG A 81 0.12 -8.31 17.12
C ARG A 81 -0.64 -7.98 15.85
N ILE A 82 -0.02 -7.32 14.89
CA ILE A 82 -0.61 -6.96 13.60
C ILE A 82 -0.18 -7.95 12.51
N LYS A 83 -1.13 -8.47 11.74
CA LYS A 83 -0.88 -9.13 10.45
C LYS A 83 -1.02 -8.08 9.36
N VAL A 84 0.07 -7.79 8.65
CA VAL A 84 0.10 -6.71 7.66
C VAL A 84 -0.63 -7.16 6.39
N GLU A 85 -1.57 -6.33 5.95
CA GLU A 85 -2.45 -6.65 4.81
C GLU A 85 -2.35 -5.58 3.71
N GLU A 86 -2.10 -4.33 4.08
CA GLU A 86 -1.99 -3.23 3.12
C GLU A 86 -0.96 -2.19 3.59
N LEU A 87 -0.31 -1.54 2.62
CA LEU A 87 0.65 -0.47 2.82
C LEU A 87 0.19 0.77 2.06
N GLU A 88 -0.11 1.84 2.80
CA GLU A 88 -0.43 3.15 2.24
C GLU A 88 0.78 4.07 2.43
N PHE A 89 1.24 4.74 1.37
CA PHE A 89 2.33 5.71 1.44
C PHE A 89 1.83 7.10 1.08
N GLY A 90 2.39 8.12 1.74
CA GLY A 90 2.01 9.50 1.45
C GLY A 90 3.03 10.52 1.93
N ASN A 91 2.71 11.78 1.65
CA ASN A 91 3.48 12.95 2.08
C ASN A 91 2.61 13.82 2.97
N ARG A 92 3.17 14.30 4.07
CA ARG A 92 2.54 15.31 4.91
C ARG A 92 2.71 16.69 4.29
N GLU A 93 1.91 17.65 4.75
CA GLU A 93 2.02 19.07 4.37
C GLU A 93 3.41 19.67 4.68
N ASP A 94 4.10 19.13 5.68
CA ASP A 94 5.47 19.50 6.06
C ASP A 94 6.56 18.87 5.17
N GLY A 95 6.18 18.13 4.12
CA GLY A 95 7.09 17.50 3.17
C GLY A 95 7.70 16.19 3.65
N ARG A 96 7.33 15.68 4.84
CA ARG A 96 7.83 14.38 5.32
C ARG A 96 6.97 13.22 4.83
N ASN A 97 7.66 12.17 4.39
CA ASN A 97 7.02 10.92 3.99
C ASN A 97 6.41 10.23 5.22
N PHE A 98 5.28 9.57 5.03
CA PHE A 98 4.69 8.67 6.01
C PHE A 98 4.19 7.40 5.34
N CYS A 99 3.97 6.37 6.15
CA CYS A 99 3.17 5.23 5.74
C CYS A 99 2.13 4.87 6.78
N ARG A 100 0.99 4.33 6.33
CA ARG A 100 0.08 3.54 7.15
C ARG A 100 0.27 2.07 6.83
N VAL A 101 0.56 1.29 7.86
CA VAL A 101 0.63 -0.18 7.76
C VAL A 101 -0.68 -0.71 8.31
N TRP A 102 -1.58 -1.11 7.42
CA TRP A 102 -2.89 -1.64 7.76
C TRP A 102 -2.83 -3.15 8.00
N GLY A 103 -3.68 -3.62 8.89
CA GLY A 103 -3.73 -5.04 9.20
C GLY A 103 -4.72 -5.43 10.28
N SER A 104 -5.03 -6.72 10.29
CA SER A 104 -5.79 -7.36 11.35
C SER A 104 -4.97 -7.53 12.62
N ILE A 105 -5.57 -7.31 13.78
CA ILE A 105 -4.91 -7.46 15.08
C ILE A 105 -5.26 -8.78 15.75
N ASN A 106 -4.30 -9.41 16.42
CA ASN A 106 -4.48 -10.59 17.26
C ASN A 106 -5.33 -11.71 16.60
N ASN A 107 -5.23 -11.85 15.27
CA ASN A 107 -6.04 -12.76 14.45
C ASN A 107 -7.56 -12.54 14.54
N THR A 108 -7.98 -11.30 14.78
CA THR A 108 -9.39 -10.86 14.73
C THR A 108 -9.70 -10.21 13.38
N GLU A 109 -10.97 -9.91 13.10
CA GLU A 109 -11.37 -9.14 11.91
C GLU A 109 -11.18 -7.61 12.09
N ILE A 110 -10.64 -7.18 13.23
CA ILE A 110 -10.50 -5.75 13.54
C ILE A 110 -9.30 -5.18 12.78
N GLN A 111 -9.58 -4.30 11.83
CA GLN A 111 -8.58 -3.53 11.11
C GLN A 111 -8.05 -2.39 11.96
N SER A 112 -6.74 -2.24 11.99
CA SER A 112 -6.04 -1.17 12.70
C SER A 112 -4.77 -0.83 11.93
N TYR A 113 -4.11 0.28 12.27
CA TYR A 113 -2.92 0.66 11.54
C TYR A 113 -1.81 1.24 12.39
N LEU A 114 -0.58 0.97 11.97
CA LEU A 114 0.60 1.72 12.37
C LEU A 114 0.69 2.97 11.49
N PHE A 115 0.92 4.13 12.10
CA PHE A 115 1.29 5.36 11.38
C PHE A 115 2.77 5.65 11.67
N ALA A 116 3.62 5.55 10.65
CA ALA A 116 5.06 5.76 10.78
C ALA A 116 5.55 6.96 9.94
N LEU A 117 6.41 7.76 10.53
CA LEU A 117 7.05 8.92 9.89
C LEU A 117 8.40 8.54 9.27
N ASP A 118 8.82 9.33 8.27
CA ASP A 118 10.07 9.11 7.53
C ASP A 118 10.12 7.68 6.96
N CYS A 119 8.98 7.25 6.42
CA CYS A 119 8.73 5.90 5.95
C CYS A 119 8.95 5.79 4.44
N LEU A 120 9.54 4.67 4.01
CA LEU A 120 9.91 4.39 2.63
C LEU A 120 9.51 2.95 2.24
N PRO A 121 9.17 2.72 0.96
CA PRO A 121 8.81 1.40 0.47
C PRO A 121 10.02 0.46 0.37
N ILE A 122 9.77 -0.85 0.49
CA ILE A 122 10.71 -1.93 0.17
C ILE A 122 10.18 -2.66 -1.07
N GLU A 123 11.00 -2.75 -2.11
CA GLU A 123 10.70 -3.40 -3.40
C GLU A 123 10.96 -4.92 -3.43
#